data_AF-A0A1H5CEZ2-F1
#
_entry.id   AF-A0A1H5CEZ2-F1
#
_cell.length_a   1.000
_cell.length_b   1.000
_cell.length_c   1.000
_cell.angle_alpha   90.00
_cell.angle_beta   90.00
_cell.angle_gamma   90.00
#
_symmetry.space_group_name_H-M   'P 1'
#
loop_
_entity.id
_entity.type
_entity.pdbx_description
1 polymer ?
#
loop_
_entity_poly.entity_id
_entity_poly.type
_entity_poly.pdbx_seq_one_letter_code
_entity_poly.pdbx_strand_id
1 'polypeptide(L)'
;MMDYKEYKNTIIDYLSENLSEVKKHEFESFLKVNPQHREEFDQMKSFWSIEESTPEPSTAMDVKFYTMLNAEEQKKESVSLLKRIETFLLGSVTKQLAYTVVILVAGFFIGKEMTSSSGVSEDSIKYAQKETENVRSQLVLALLEQPSANKRLQAVNEANKLNEVTETIIKALFSTLNNDTNVNVRLSAVEALGNYTDIPIVREGLIASISLQKAPLVQIALADLMVILQEKKAVKSFKKLIEKEDVNESAKEKMKESIQQII
;
A
#
# COMPACT_ATOMS: atom_id res chain seq x y z
N MET A 1 31.47 9.69 -27.29
CA MET A 1 31.01 10.66 -26.28
C MET A 1 30.22 9.84 -25.29
N MET A 2 30.73 9.70 -24.07
CA MET A 2 30.10 8.89 -23.02
C MET A 2 28.73 9.49 -22.68
N ASP A 3 27.67 8.68 -22.65
CA ASP A 3 26.35 9.16 -22.28
C ASP A 3 26.19 9.29 -20.75
N TYR A 4 25.18 10.03 -20.30
CA TYR A 4 24.99 10.31 -18.87
C TYR A 4 24.69 9.04 -18.04
N LYS A 5 24.07 8.02 -18.64
CA LYS A 5 23.74 6.76 -17.98
C LYS A 5 25.00 5.88 -17.83
N GLU A 6 25.83 5.85 -18.87
CA GLU A 6 27.13 5.21 -18.90
C GLU A 6 28.10 5.86 -17.91
N TYR A 7 28.09 7.19 -17.82
CA TYR A 7 28.83 7.97 -16.83
C TYR A 7 28.48 7.55 -15.40
N LYS A 8 27.19 7.47 -15.05
CA LYS A 8 26.75 7.07 -13.71
C LYS A 8 27.21 5.67 -13.31
N ASN A 9 27.13 4.71 -14.22
CA ASN A 9 27.59 3.35 -13.94
C ASN A 9 29.11 3.32 -13.72
N THR A 10 29.85 4.06 -14.55
CA THR A 10 31.31 4.10 -14.48
C THR A 10 31.84 4.77 -13.21
N ILE A 11 31.12 5.75 -12.65
CA ILE A 11 31.45 6.34 -11.33
C ILE A 11 31.48 5.25 -10.25
N ILE A 12 30.44 4.41 -10.18
CA ILE A 12 30.32 3.37 -9.16
C ILE A 12 31.42 2.32 -9.32
N ASP A 13 31.68 1.90 -10.55
CA ASP A 13 32.72 0.92 -10.85
C ASP A 13 34.13 1.48 -10.56
N TYR A 14 34.36 2.77 -10.78
CA TYR A 14 35.62 3.45 -10.44
C TYR A 14 35.82 3.55 -8.92
N LEU A 15 34.78 3.93 -8.16
CA LEU A 15 34.83 4.07 -6.69
C LEU A 15 34.97 2.72 -5.98
N SER A 16 34.43 1.64 -6.57
CA SER A 16 34.51 0.28 -6.04
C SER A 16 35.79 -0.48 -6.45
N GLU A 17 36.76 0.21 -7.06
CA GLU A 17 38.00 -0.37 -7.61
C GLU A 17 37.79 -1.50 -8.65
N ASN A 18 36.61 -1.57 -9.27
CA ASN A 18 36.23 -2.63 -10.22
C ASN A 18 36.48 -2.27 -11.69
N LEU A 19 37.12 -1.13 -11.97
CA LEU A 19 37.41 -0.66 -13.31
C LEU A 19 38.79 -1.14 -13.81
N SER A 20 38.91 -1.51 -15.09
CA SER A 20 40.20 -1.84 -15.69
C SER A 20 41.06 -0.59 -15.91
N GLU A 21 42.39 -0.73 -15.88
CA GLU A 21 43.35 0.39 -16.03
C GLU A 21 43.12 1.24 -17.30
N VAL A 22 42.73 0.58 -18.41
CA VAL A 22 42.40 1.27 -19.67
C VAL A 22 41.17 2.17 -19.51
N LYS A 23 40.12 1.68 -18.84
CA LYS A 23 38.88 2.44 -18.61
C LYS A 23 39.06 3.53 -17.56
N LYS A 24 39.95 3.35 -16.58
CA LYS A 24 40.29 4.39 -15.60
C LYS A 24 40.89 5.61 -16.30
N HIS A 25 41.86 5.41 -17.18
CA HIS A 25 42.46 6.51 -17.92
C HIS A 25 41.48 7.19 -18.89
N GLU A 26 40.57 6.44 -19.51
CA GLU A 26 39.51 7.01 -20.36
C GLU A 26 38.55 7.88 -19.54
N PHE A 27 38.11 7.40 -18.37
CA PHE A 27 37.23 8.12 -17.45
C PHE A 27 37.89 9.39 -16.89
N GLU A 28 39.15 9.32 -16.46
CA GLU A 28 39.91 10.49 -15.99
C GLU A 28 40.10 11.53 -17.10
N SER A 29 40.31 11.09 -18.34
CA SER A 29 40.39 11.98 -19.49
C SER A 29 39.04 12.63 -19.79
N PHE A 30 37.94 11.89 -19.67
CA PHE A 30 36.58 12.40 -19.81
C PHE A 30 36.26 13.48 -18.75
N LEU A 31 36.65 13.28 -17.49
CA LEU A 31 36.45 14.25 -16.41
C LEU A 31 37.24 15.55 -16.59
N LYS A 32 38.42 15.51 -17.24
CA LYS A 32 39.20 16.72 -17.57
C LYS A 32 38.53 17.60 -18.61
N VAL A 33 37.80 16.99 -19.55
CA VAL A 33 37.12 17.69 -20.65
C VAL A 33 35.72 18.18 -20.24
N ASN A 34 35.11 17.59 -19.21
CA ASN A 34 33.73 17.86 -18.79
C ASN A 34 33.65 18.36 -17.33
N PRO A 35 33.78 19.67 -17.08
CA PRO A 35 33.82 20.22 -15.72
C PRO A 35 32.54 19.97 -14.91
N GLN A 36 31.37 19.92 -15.56
CA GLN A 36 30.09 19.59 -14.90
C GLN A 36 30.08 18.17 -14.31
N HIS A 37 30.63 17.19 -15.05
CA HIS A 37 30.72 15.80 -14.61
C HIS A 37 31.83 15.59 -13.58
N ARG A 38 32.81 16.51 -13.52
CA ARG A 38 33.84 16.49 -12.48
C ARG A 38 33.27 16.89 -11.12
N GLU A 39 32.43 17.92 -11.09
CA GLU A 39 31.79 18.38 -9.85
C GLU A 39 30.86 17.31 -9.25
N GLU A 40 30.04 16.66 -10.09
CA GLU A 40 29.18 15.53 -9.68
C GLU A 40 30.00 14.34 -9.16
N PHE A 41 31.13 14.02 -9.79
CA PHE A 41 32.04 12.98 -9.33
C PHE A 41 32.67 13.31 -7.97
N ASP A 42 33.17 14.53 -7.78
CA ASP A 42 33.81 14.96 -6.53
C ASP A 42 32.82 14.91 -5.35
N GLN A 43 31.55 15.28 -5.58
CA GLN A 43 30.47 15.12 -4.60
C GLN A 43 30.25 13.65 -4.25
N MET A 44 30.10 12.78 -5.25
CA MET A 44 29.88 11.34 -5.01
C MET A 44 31.06 10.70 -4.27
N LYS A 45 32.30 11.04 -4.65
CA LYS A 45 33.51 10.55 -4.00
C LYS A 45 33.55 10.94 -2.52
N SER A 46 33.11 12.16 -2.18
CA SER A 46 33.05 12.61 -0.78
C SER A 46 32.11 11.77 0.09
N PHE A 47 30.99 11.29 -0.47
CA PHE A 47 30.08 10.36 0.21
C PHE A 47 30.66 8.95 0.33
N TRP A 48 31.31 8.47 -0.73
CA TRP A 48 31.91 7.13 -0.75
C TRP A 48 33.07 6.97 0.23
N SER A 49 33.83 8.04 0.47
CA SER A 49 34.93 8.05 1.45
C SER A 49 34.46 8.20 2.91
N ILE A 50 33.15 8.23 3.17
CA ILE A 50 32.63 8.18 4.54
C ILE A 50 32.72 6.72 5.00
N GLU A 51 33.86 6.41 5.61
CA GLU A 51 34.12 5.12 6.24
C GLU A 51 33.36 5.06 7.58
N GLU A 52 32.09 4.68 7.54
CA GLU A 52 31.42 4.18 8.74
C GLU A 52 32.02 2.81 9.07
N SER A 53 32.70 2.71 10.21
CA SER A 53 33.22 1.46 10.72
C SER A 53 32.07 0.48 10.99
N THR A 54 31.72 -0.32 9.99
CA THR A 54 30.81 -1.44 10.20
C THR A 54 31.49 -2.40 11.17
N PRO A 55 30.94 -2.62 12.38
CA PRO A 55 31.54 -3.55 13.31
C PRO A 55 31.48 -4.94 12.70
N GLU A 56 32.62 -5.63 12.63
CA GLU A 56 32.62 -7.02 12.23
C GLU A 56 31.76 -7.84 13.20
N PRO A 57 30.93 -8.76 12.69
CA PRO A 57 30.14 -9.63 13.55
C PRO A 57 31.05 -10.42 14.49
N SER A 58 30.69 -10.47 15.76
CA SER A 58 31.45 -11.22 16.76
C SER A 58 31.38 -12.72 16.47
N THR A 59 32.44 -13.45 16.83
CA THR A 59 32.50 -14.92 16.71
C THR A 59 31.31 -15.64 17.37
N ALA A 60 30.69 -15.02 18.38
CA ALA A 60 29.50 -15.55 19.04
C ALA A 60 28.24 -15.55 18.14
N MET A 61 28.12 -14.59 17.22
CA MET A 61 27.02 -14.55 16.24
C MET A 61 27.14 -15.67 15.22
N ASP A 62 28.35 -16.01 14.75
CA ASP A 62 28.57 -17.13 13.84
C ASP A 62 28.20 -18.46 14.49
N VAL A 63 28.65 -18.69 15.73
CA VAL A 63 28.31 -19.91 16.47
C VAL A 63 26.80 -20.04 16.62
N LYS A 64 26.09 -18.95 16.95
CA LYS A 64 24.63 -18.94 17.07
C LYS A 64 23.93 -19.22 15.72
N PHE A 65 24.46 -18.70 14.62
CA PHE A 65 23.93 -18.96 13.29
C PHE A 65 24.07 -20.43 12.89
N TYR A 66 25.28 -21.00 12.98
CA TYR A 66 25.52 -22.38 12.56
C TYR A 66 24.84 -23.42 13.47
N THR A 67 24.71 -23.12 14.77
CA THR A 67 23.94 -23.98 15.69
C THR A 67 22.46 -24.03 15.31
N MET A 68 21.87 -22.90 14.93
CA MET A 68 20.47 -22.84 14.49
C MET A 68 20.27 -23.50 13.12
N LEU A 69 21.23 -23.34 12.19
CA LEU A 69 21.19 -23.96 10.87
C LEU A 69 21.24 -25.50 10.96
N ASN A 70 22.19 -26.03 11.75
CA ASN A 70 22.33 -27.48 11.95
C ASN A 70 21.13 -28.09 12.66
N ALA A 71 20.51 -27.36 13.59
CA ALA A 71 19.31 -27.80 14.28
C ALA A 71 18.08 -27.91 13.34
N GLU A 72 17.98 -27.07 12.31
CA GLU A 72 16.92 -27.15 11.29
C GLU A 72 17.20 -28.20 10.22
N GLU A 73 18.47 -28.45 9.86
CA GLU A 73 18.81 -29.58 8.97
C GLU A 73 18.43 -30.93 9.58
N GLN A 74 18.65 -31.12 10.88
CA GLN A 74 18.33 -32.37 11.57
C GLN A 74 16.82 -32.64 11.73
N LYS A 75 15.96 -31.61 11.69
CA LYS A 75 14.50 -31.79 11.76
C LYS A 75 13.91 -32.43 10.49
N LYS A 76 14.65 -32.52 9.39
CA LYS A 76 14.21 -33.14 8.13
C LYS A 76 14.26 -34.68 8.11
N GLU A 77 14.79 -35.34 9.15
CA GLU A 77 14.89 -36.82 9.21
C GLU A 77 13.70 -37.54 9.90
N SER A 78 12.47 -37.01 9.82
CA SER A 78 11.29 -37.68 10.39
C SER A 78 10.65 -38.76 9.48
N VAL A 79 11.39 -39.31 8.52
CA VAL A 79 10.86 -40.25 7.50
C VAL A 79 10.93 -41.74 7.92
N SER A 80 11.05 -42.03 9.21
CA SER A 80 11.07 -43.42 9.74
C SER A 80 9.68 -44.08 9.73
N LEU A 81 8.61 -43.29 9.88
CA LEU A 81 7.24 -43.80 9.95
C LEU A 81 6.68 -44.17 8.57
N LEU A 82 7.04 -43.43 7.52
CA LEU A 82 6.53 -43.67 6.16
C LEU A 82 7.08 -44.97 5.55
N LYS A 83 8.35 -45.31 5.81
CA LYS A 83 8.95 -46.58 5.34
C LYS A 83 8.36 -47.83 6.01
N ARG A 84 7.89 -47.72 7.26
CA ARG A 84 7.18 -48.82 7.95
C ARG A 84 5.78 -49.05 7.39
N ILE A 85 5.12 -47.99 6.92
CA ILE A 85 3.79 -48.08 6.31
C ILE A 85 3.88 -48.71 4.91
N GLU A 86 4.90 -48.36 4.12
CA GLU A 86 5.12 -48.91 2.78
C GLU A 86 5.38 -50.43 2.81
N THR A 87 6.20 -50.91 3.74
CA THR A 87 6.48 -52.34 3.91
C THR A 87 5.28 -53.12 4.46
N PHE A 88 4.44 -52.50 5.29
CA PHE A 88 3.19 -53.10 5.76
C PHE A 88 2.13 -53.19 4.66
N LEU A 89 2.05 -52.21 3.75
CA LEU A 89 1.04 -52.15 2.68
C LEU A 89 1.31 -53.06 1.48
N LEU A 90 2.52 -53.59 1.31
CA LEU A 90 2.90 -54.39 0.13
C LEU A 90 2.99 -55.91 0.38
N GLY A 91 2.80 -56.37 1.62
CA GLY A 91 3.06 -57.77 2.00
C GLY A 91 1.93 -58.79 1.78
N SER A 92 0.69 -58.39 1.44
CA SER A 92 -0.45 -59.33 1.30
C SER A 92 -1.67 -58.70 0.63
N VAL A 93 -1.64 -58.66 -0.70
CA VAL A 93 -2.57 -57.85 -1.55
C VAL A 93 -4.05 -58.25 -1.43
N THR A 94 -4.40 -59.42 -0.89
CA THR A 94 -5.80 -59.91 -0.91
C THR A 94 -6.62 -59.58 0.32
N LYS A 95 -6.01 -59.27 1.47
CA LYS A 95 -6.74 -58.83 2.68
C LYS A 95 -6.60 -57.33 2.96
N GLN A 96 -5.60 -56.67 2.37
CA GLN A 96 -5.30 -55.25 2.59
C GLN A 96 -6.31 -54.31 1.91
N LEU A 97 -6.84 -54.69 0.74
CA LEU A 97 -7.88 -53.91 0.05
C LEU A 97 -9.19 -53.80 0.86
N ALA A 98 -9.54 -54.85 1.61
CA ALA A 98 -10.73 -54.83 2.45
C ALA A 98 -10.60 -53.81 3.60
N TYR A 99 -9.44 -53.78 4.27
CA TYR A 99 -9.19 -52.83 5.36
C TYR A 99 -9.08 -51.38 4.85
N THR A 100 -8.47 -51.14 3.69
CA THR A 100 -8.41 -49.78 3.13
C THR A 100 -9.79 -49.27 2.73
N VAL A 101 -10.65 -50.11 2.14
CA VAL A 101 -12.04 -49.72 1.83
C VAL A 101 -12.82 -49.45 3.12
N VAL A 102 -12.69 -50.30 4.15
CA VAL A 102 -13.36 -50.10 5.44
C VAL A 102 -12.89 -48.82 6.13
N ILE A 103 -11.58 -48.54 6.14
CA ILE A 103 -11.03 -47.32 6.73
C ILE A 103 -11.46 -46.08 5.93
N LEU A 104 -11.54 -46.18 4.59
CA LEU A 104 -11.99 -45.08 3.74
C LEU A 104 -13.47 -44.79 3.96
N VAL A 105 -14.30 -45.82 4.05
CA VAL A 105 -15.73 -45.68 4.36
C VAL A 105 -15.91 -45.12 5.78
N ALA A 106 -15.24 -45.68 6.79
CA ALA A 106 -15.31 -45.18 8.16
C ALA A 106 -14.81 -43.73 8.26
N GLY A 107 -13.70 -43.40 7.60
CA GLY A 107 -13.15 -42.05 7.55
C GLY A 107 -14.06 -41.07 6.81
N PHE A 108 -14.74 -41.51 5.75
CA PHE A 108 -15.74 -40.70 5.04
C PHE A 108 -16.96 -40.40 5.92
N PHE A 109 -17.48 -41.41 6.65
CA PHE A 109 -18.61 -41.21 7.56
C PHE A 109 -18.24 -40.38 8.79
N ILE A 110 -17.09 -40.64 9.43
CA ILE A 110 -16.56 -39.84 10.55
C ILE A 110 -16.28 -38.41 10.09
N GLY A 111 -15.67 -38.24 8.91
CA GLY A 111 -15.42 -36.93 8.31
C GLY A 111 -16.71 -36.18 8.02
N LYS A 112 -17.72 -36.84 7.46
CA LYS A 112 -19.04 -36.24 7.21
C LYS A 112 -19.73 -35.82 8.51
N GLU A 113 -19.63 -36.62 9.56
CA GLU A 113 -20.22 -36.31 10.88
C GLU A 113 -19.46 -35.15 11.57
N MET A 114 -18.13 -35.13 11.53
CA MET A 114 -17.29 -34.03 12.05
C MET A 114 -17.43 -32.74 11.24
N THR A 115 -17.63 -32.81 9.93
CA THR A 115 -17.91 -31.64 9.09
C THR A 115 -19.33 -31.12 9.30
N SER A 116 -20.28 -31.99 9.67
CA SER A 116 -21.65 -31.56 10.04
C SER A 116 -21.70 -30.84 11.40
N SER A 117 -20.74 -31.11 12.31
CA SER A 117 -20.56 -30.34 13.56
C SER A 117 -19.59 -29.15 13.43
N SER A 118 -18.77 -29.12 12.39
CA SER A 118 -17.83 -28.05 12.07
C SER A 118 -18.29 -27.30 10.82
N GLY A 119 -19.52 -26.79 10.86
CA GLY A 119 -19.80 -25.62 10.05
C GLY A 119 -18.80 -24.57 10.51
N VAL A 120 -17.86 -24.18 9.65
CA VAL A 120 -17.17 -22.90 9.81
C VAL A 120 -18.30 -21.88 9.85
N SER A 121 -18.71 -21.50 11.05
CA SER A 121 -19.84 -20.62 11.24
C SER A 121 -19.49 -19.36 10.50
N GLU A 122 -20.38 -18.90 9.62
CA GLU A 122 -20.27 -17.62 8.93
C GLU A 122 -19.81 -16.49 9.89
N ASP A 123 -20.23 -16.61 11.15
CA ASP A 123 -19.84 -15.76 12.27
C ASP A 123 -18.33 -15.74 12.53
N SER A 124 -17.64 -16.89 12.56
CA SER A 124 -16.19 -16.97 12.82
C SER A 124 -15.33 -16.28 11.74
N ILE A 125 -15.77 -16.34 10.47
CA ILE A 125 -15.13 -15.60 9.37
C ILE A 125 -15.45 -14.11 9.49
N LYS A 126 -16.70 -13.74 9.81
CA LYS A 126 -17.11 -12.35 10.03
C LYS A 126 -16.34 -11.70 11.19
N TYR A 127 -16.07 -12.42 12.28
CA TYR A 127 -15.28 -11.90 13.41
C TYR A 127 -13.82 -11.60 13.02
N ALA A 128 -13.15 -12.50 12.29
CA ALA A 128 -11.77 -12.28 11.84
C ALA A 128 -11.65 -11.13 10.82
N GLN A 129 -12.63 -10.98 9.93
CA GLN A 129 -12.70 -9.86 9.00
C GLN A 129 -12.91 -8.52 9.73
N LYS A 130 -13.82 -8.48 10.70
CA LYS A 130 -14.13 -7.29 11.49
C LYS A 130 -12.95 -6.79 12.33
N GLU A 131 -12.15 -7.71 12.88
CA GLU A 131 -10.93 -7.34 13.63
C GLU A 131 -9.88 -6.70 12.71
N THR A 132 -9.71 -7.24 11.51
CA THR A 132 -8.81 -6.68 10.49
C THR A 132 -9.25 -5.27 10.05
N GLU A 133 -10.55 -5.05 9.88
CA GLU A 133 -11.08 -3.73 9.52
C GLU A 133 -10.92 -2.69 10.62
N ASN A 134 -11.06 -3.10 11.89
CA ASN A 134 -10.84 -2.21 13.01
C ASN A 134 -9.37 -1.74 13.06
N VAL A 135 -8.42 -2.67 12.89
CA VAL A 135 -6.99 -2.35 12.81
C VAL A 135 -6.69 -1.40 11.65
N ARG A 136 -7.27 -1.64 10.47
CA ARG A 136 -7.11 -0.73 9.32
C ARG A 136 -7.71 0.65 9.57
N SER A 137 -8.87 0.73 10.22
CA SER A 137 -9.51 2.00 10.58
C SER A 137 -8.63 2.80 11.54
N GLN A 138 -8.02 2.15 12.54
CA GLN A 138 -7.08 2.79 13.45
C GLN A 138 -5.83 3.28 12.72
N LEU A 139 -5.30 2.51 11.77
CA LEU A 139 -4.18 2.92 10.93
C LEU A 139 -4.51 4.19 10.12
N VAL A 140 -5.68 4.25 9.51
CA VAL A 140 -6.14 5.44 8.77
C VAL A 140 -6.14 6.66 9.70
N LEU A 141 -6.74 6.56 10.88
CA LEU A 141 -6.79 7.68 11.83
C LEU A 141 -5.39 8.11 12.29
N ALA A 142 -4.53 7.14 12.64
CA ALA A 142 -3.16 7.43 13.08
C ALA A 142 -2.32 8.09 11.98
N LEU A 143 -2.52 7.72 10.72
CA LEU A 143 -1.86 8.35 9.57
C LEU A 143 -2.40 9.75 9.27
N LEU A 144 -3.70 9.99 9.47
CA LEU A 144 -4.32 11.32 9.31
C LEU A 144 -3.80 12.34 10.33
N GLU A 145 -3.40 11.89 11.52
CA GLU A 145 -2.83 12.75 12.56
C GLU A 145 -1.35 13.11 12.31
N GLN A 146 -0.69 12.46 11.35
CA GLN A 146 0.72 12.74 11.05
C GLN A 146 0.90 14.11 10.41
N PRO A 147 1.96 14.86 10.75
CA PRO A 147 2.22 16.18 10.16
C PRO A 147 2.51 16.10 8.65
N SER A 148 3.11 14.99 8.19
CA SER A 148 3.49 14.78 6.79
C SER A 148 2.27 14.66 5.88
N ALA A 149 2.21 15.50 4.85
CA ALA A 149 1.15 15.42 3.83
C ALA A 149 1.13 14.08 3.10
N ASN A 150 2.30 13.46 2.84
CA ASN A 150 2.36 12.15 2.19
C ASN A 150 1.74 11.05 3.06
N LYS A 151 1.89 11.13 4.40
CA LYS A 151 1.27 10.19 5.33
C LYS A 151 -0.24 10.37 5.39
N ARG A 152 -0.72 11.60 5.43
CA ARG A 152 -2.16 11.91 5.37
C ARG A 152 -2.78 11.48 4.04
N LEU A 153 -2.09 11.69 2.92
CA LEU A 153 -2.50 11.18 1.61
C LEU A 153 -2.57 9.66 1.58
N GLN A 154 -1.56 8.98 2.14
CA GLN A 154 -1.58 7.53 2.32
C GLN A 154 -2.80 7.10 3.14
N ALA A 155 -3.13 7.81 4.22
CA ALA A 155 -4.29 7.52 5.05
C ALA A 155 -5.60 7.54 4.25
N VAL A 156 -5.79 8.58 3.42
CA VAL A 156 -6.97 8.71 2.55
C VAL A 156 -7.04 7.55 1.55
N ASN A 157 -5.90 7.14 0.97
CA ASN A 157 -5.84 6.00 0.08
C ASN A 157 -6.14 4.66 0.78
N GLU A 158 -5.71 4.48 2.03
CA GLU A 158 -6.06 3.29 2.82
C GLU A 158 -7.54 3.29 3.21
N ALA A 159 -8.14 4.47 3.45
CA ALA A 159 -9.57 4.60 3.72
C ALA A 159 -10.43 4.08 2.56
N ASN A 160 -9.96 4.19 1.31
CA ASN A 160 -10.65 3.66 0.12
C ASN A 160 -10.63 2.13 0.00
N LYS A 161 -9.83 1.43 0.82
CA LYS A 161 -9.69 -0.03 0.80
C LYS A 161 -10.49 -0.72 1.92
N LEU A 162 -11.25 0.04 2.69
CA LEU A 162 -12.15 -0.49 3.71
C LEU A 162 -13.41 -1.04 3.04
N ASN A 163 -13.92 -2.20 3.46
CA ASN A 163 -15.18 -2.70 2.91
C ASN A 163 -16.37 -1.94 3.52
N GLU A 164 -16.30 -1.66 4.82
CA GLU A 164 -17.26 -0.78 5.52
C GLU A 164 -16.54 0.44 6.11
N VAL A 165 -17.08 1.63 5.83
CA VAL A 165 -16.57 2.87 6.41
C VAL A 165 -17.37 3.23 7.66
N THR A 166 -16.67 3.51 8.76
CA THR A 166 -17.32 3.96 10.01
C THR A 166 -17.60 5.46 9.97
N GLU A 167 -18.57 5.91 10.76
CA GLU A 167 -18.88 7.34 10.91
C GLU A 167 -17.65 8.15 11.35
N THR A 168 -16.79 7.57 12.19
CA THR A 168 -15.54 8.19 12.63
C THR A 168 -14.60 8.47 11.46
N ILE A 169 -14.45 7.52 10.52
CA ILE A 169 -13.63 7.71 9.33
C ILE A 169 -14.25 8.75 8.40
N ILE A 170 -15.57 8.73 8.20
CA ILE A 170 -16.28 9.76 7.41
C ILE A 170 -16.01 11.16 7.99
N LYS A 171 -16.16 11.33 9.31
CA LYS A 171 -15.86 12.60 9.99
C LYS A 171 -14.41 13.02 9.82
N ALA A 172 -13.48 12.07 9.92
CA ALA A 172 -12.06 12.33 9.71
C ALA A 172 -11.79 12.80 8.27
N LEU A 173 -12.34 12.12 7.26
CA LEU A 173 -12.23 12.51 5.85
C LEU A 173 -12.84 13.89 5.57
N PHE A 174 -13.98 14.23 6.17
CA PHE A 174 -14.53 15.60 6.07
C PHE A 174 -13.66 16.65 6.77
N SER A 175 -13.08 16.33 7.92
CA SER A 175 -12.12 17.20 8.58
C SER A 175 -10.91 17.45 7.69
N THR A 176 -10.38 16.38 7.05
CA THR A 176 -9.32 16.46 6.05
C THR A 176 -9.74 17.34 4.88
N LEU A 177 -10.89 17.07 4.24
CA LEU A 177 -11.40 17.87 3.12
C LEU A 177 -11.53 19.36 3.46
N ASN A 178 -11.97 19.70 4.67
CA ASN A 178 -12.27 21.09 5.00
C ASN A 178 -11.07 21.85 5.60
N ASN A 179 -10.16 21.16 6.28
CA ASN A 179 -9.16 21.79 7.13
C ASN A 179 -7.71 21.43 6.78
N ASP A 180 -7.46 20.42 5.94
CA ASP A 180 -6.10 20.03 5.60
C ASP A 180 -5.35 21.17 4.90
N THR A 181 -4.11 21.40 5.32
CA THR A 181 -3.24 22.45 4.78
C THR A 181 -2.78 22.17 3.35
N ASN A 182 -2.72 20.89 2.95
CA ASN A 182 -2.27 20.47 1.63
C ASN A 182 -3.47 20.26 0.69
N VAL A 183 -3.47 20.99 -0.43
CA VAL A 183 -4.54 20.93 -1.44
C VAL A 183 -4.72 19.52 -2.01
N ASN A 184 -3.64 18.77 -2.22
CA ASN A 184 -3.71 17.41 -2.80
C ASN A 184 -4.36 16.44 -1.83
N VAL A 185 -4.10 16.57 -0.53
CA VAL A 185 -4.74 15.73 0.49
C VAL A 185 -6.25 16.03 0.55
N ARG A 186 -6.65 17.31 0.45
CA ARG A 186 -8.07 17.68 0.35
C ARG A 186 -8.72 17.12 -0.90
N LEU A 187 -8.05 17.19 -2.05
CA LEU A 187 -8.55 16.65 -3.31
C LEU A 187 -8.80 15.14 -3.19
N SER A 188 -7.83 14.38 -2.69
CA SER A 188 -8.01 12.95 -2.46
C SER A 188 -9.10 12.65 -1.44
N ALA A 189 -9.33 13.53 -0.45
CA ALA A 189 -10.45 13.36 0.47
C ALA A 189 -11.82 13.51 -0.24
N VAL A 190 -11.93 14.38 -1.26
CA VAL A 190 -13.13 14.45 -2.12
C VAL A 190 -13.34 13.12 -2.84
N GLU A 191 -12.30 12.61 -3.49
CA GLU A 191 -12.35 11.34 -4.24
C GLU A 191 -12.75 10.19 -3.32
N ALA A 192 -12.17 10.11 -2.12
CA ALA A 192 -12.48 9.10 -1.14
C ALA A 192 -13.93 9.18 -0.64
N LEU A 193 -14.40 10.38 -0.30
CA LEU A 193 -15.80 10.59 0.08
C LEU A 193 -16.78 10.28 -1.07
N GLY A 194 -16.35 10.46 -2.32
CA GLY A 194 -17.10 10.08 -3.51
C GLY A 194 -17.51 8.60 -3.55
N ASN A 195 -16.69 7.72 -3.00
CA ASN A 195 -16.95 6.27 -2.91
C ASN A 195 -18.06 5.91 -1.91
N TYR A 196 -18.45 6.84 -1.04
CA TYR A 196 -19.41 6.62 0.05
C TYR A 196 -20.69 7.44 -0.10
N THR A 197 -20.99 7.89 -1.32
CA THR A 197 -22.11 8.79 -1.64
C THR A 197 -23.48 8.12 -1.55
N ASP A 198 -23.55 6.79 -1.45
CA ASP A 198 -24.78 6.07 -1.10
C ASP A 198 -25.27 6.40 0.31
N ILE A 199 -24.37 6.85 1.19
CA ILE A 199 -24.69 7.26 2.56
C ILE A 199 -25.18 8.73 2.52
N PRO A 200 -26.45 9.04 2.90
CA PRO A 200 -27.02 10.38 2.76
C PRO A 200 -26.22 11.49 3.45
N ILE A 201 -25.67 11.21 4.63
CA ILE A 201 -24.84 12.15 5.40
C ILE A 201 -23.59 12.58 4.61
N VAL A 202 -23.04 11.70 3.78
CA VAL A 202 -21.84 12.00 2.97
C VAL A 202 -22.21 12.96 1.84
N ARG A 203 -23.33 12.75 1.14
CA ARG A 203 -23.78 13.70 0.11
C ARG A 203 -24.05 15.08 0.69
N GLU A 204 -24.74 15.14 1.82
CA GLU A 204 -25.05 16.40 2.50
C GLU A 204 -23.77 17.10 2.97
N GLY A 205 -22.81 16.36 3.52
CA GLY A 205 -21.50 16.88 3.90
C GLY A 205 -20.72 17.43 2.72
N LEU A 206 -20.69 16.73 1.57
CA LEU A 206 -20.02 17.19 0.35
C LEU A 206 -20.63 18.49 -0.18
N ILE A 207 -21.96 18.61 -0.17
CA ILE A 207 -22.66 19.84 -0.55
C ILE A 207 -22.29 21.01 0.38
N ALA A 208 -22.25 20.75 1.69
CA ALA A 208 -21.87 21.76 2.68
C ALA A 208 -20.41 22.20 2.50
N SER A 209 -19.52 21.25 2.20
CA SER A 209 -18.09 21.50 1.97
C SER A 209 -17.83 22.44 0.79
N ILE A 210 -18.66 22.47 -0.26
CA ILE A 210 -18.49 23.37 -1.43
C ILE A 210 -18.21 24.81 -1.00
N SER A 211 -19.00 25.35 -0.06
CA SER A 211 -18.88 26.75 0.36
C SER A 211 -17.64 27.05 1.20
N LEU A 212 -16.98 26.00 1.73
CA LEU A 212 -15.79 26.09 2.57
C LEU A 212 -14.49 26.06 1.75
N GLN A 213 -14.54 25.52 0.53
CA GLN A 213 -13.35 25.33 -0.29
C GLN A 213 -12.88 26.64 -0.94
N LYS A 214 -11.58 26.91 -0.81
CA LYS A 214 -10.90 28.04 -1.45
C LYS A 214 -10.02 27.63 -2.63
N ALA A 215 -9.53 26.38 -2.64
CA ALA A 215 -8.63 25.91 -3.66
C ALA A 215 -9.41 25.58 -4.96
N PRO A 216 -9.05 26.17 -6.11
CA PRO A 216 -9.76 25.96 -7.37
C PRO A 216 -9.89 24.49 -7.77
N LEU A 217 -8.83 23.70 -7.59
CA LEU A 217 -8.83 22.26 -7.90
C LEU A 217 -9.85 21.48 -7.07
N VAL A 218 -10.01 21.81 -5.79
CA VAL A 218 -10.98 21.13 -4.92
C VAL A 218 -12.42 21.58 -5.26
N GLN A 219 -12.60 22.86 -5.60
CA GLN A 219 -13.90 23.38 -6.07
C GLN A 219 -14.35 22.68 -7.37
N ILE A 220 -13.42 22.52 -8.33
CA ILE A 220 -13.64 21.81 -9.59
C ILE A 220 -14.00 20.35 -9.33
N ALA A 221 -13.23 19.65 -8.49
CA ALA A 221 -13.50 18.25 -8.17
C ALA A 221 -14.86 18.03 -7.51
N LEU A 222 -15.26 18.92 -6.58
CA LEU A 222 -16.61 18.88 -6.00
C LEU A 222 -17.67 19.17 -7.06
N ALA A 223 -17.43 20.10 -7.99
CA ALA A 223 -18.35 20.38 -9.08
C ALA A 223 -18.56 19.16 -9.99
N ASP A 224 -17.47 18.51 -10.43
CA ASP A 224 -17.50 17.26 -11.18
C ASP A 224 -18.25 16.16 -10.43
N LEU A 225 -17.96 15.98 -9.14
CA LEU A 225 -18.64 14.97 -8.33
C LEU A 225 -20.14 15.24 -8.24
N MET A 226 -20.58 16.49 -8.06
CA MET A 226 -22.02 16.80 -8.00
C MET A 226 -22.74 16.54 -9.33
N VAL A 227 -22.05 16.68 -10.47
CA VAL A 227 -22.57 16.30 -11.79
C VAL A 227 -22.77 14.80 -11.88
N ILE A 228 -21.76 14.01 -11.50
CA ILE A 228 -21.82 12.54 -11.50
C ILE A 228 -22.99 12.06 -10.63
N LEU A 229 -23.16 12.67 -9.46
CA LEU A 229 -24.22 12.34 -8.51
C LEU A 229 -25.60 12.91 -8.88
N GLN A 230 -25.69 13.77 -9.90
CA GLN A 230 -26.92 14.51 -10.27
C GLN A 230 -27.54 15.26 -9.07
N GLU A 231 -26.69 15.84 -8.21
CA GLU A 231 -27.10 16.37 -6.91
C GLU A 231 -27.60 17.81 -7.01
N LYS A 232 -28.89 17.97 -7.34
CA LYS A 232 -29.55 19.28 -7.54
C LYS A 232 -29.44 20.23 -6.35
N LYS A 233 -29.32 19.69 -5.12
CA LYS A 233 -29.17 20.51 -3.91
C LYS A 233 -27.87 21.32 -3.91
N ALA A 234 -26.85 20.92 -4.66
CA ALA A 234 -25.58 21.63 -4.77
C ALA A 234 -25.67 22.97 -5.53
N VAL A 235 -26.69 23.15 -6.38
CA VAL A 235 -26.86 24.36 -7.22
C VAL A 235 -26.82 25.64 -6.38
N LYS A 236 -27.47 25.64 -5.21
CA LYS A 236 -27.48 26.80 -4.31
C LYS A 236 -26.07 27.12 -3.79
N SER A 237 -25.29 26.11 -3.42
CA SER A 237 -23.91 26.27 -2.96
C SER A 237 -23.01 26.81 -4.07
N PHE A 238 -23.13 26.31 -5.30
CA PHE A 238 -22.36 26.80 -6.44
C PHE A 238 -22.68 28.25 -6.79
N LYS A 239 -23.96 28.64 -6.85
CA LYS A 239 -24.35 30.04 -7.10
C LYS A 239 -23.73 31.00 -6.08
N LYS A 240 -23.82 30.65 -4.80
CA LYS A 240 -23.22 31.44 -3.71
C LYS A 240 -21.70 31.57 -3.85
N LEU A 241 -21.02 30.54 -4.34
CA LEU A 241 -19.56 30.56 -4.50
C LEU A 241 -19.13 31.37 -5.74
N ILE A 242 -19.86 31.26 -6.86
CA ILE A 242 -19.59 32.01 -8.10
C ILE A 242 -19.66 33.53 -7.89
N GLU A 243 -20.55 34.00 -7.02
CA GLU A 243 -20.73 35.42 -6.71
C GLU A 243 -19.58 36.05 -5.91
N LYS A 244 -18.65 35.24 -5.36
CA LYS A 244 -17.50 35.79 -4.61
C LYS A 244 -16.40 36.27 -5.57
N GLU A 245 -15.82 37.42 -5.24
CA GLU A 245 -14.75 38.05 -6.04
C GLU A 245 -13.47 37.21 -6.07
N ASP A 246 -13.17 36.46 -5.01
CA ASP A 246 -11.90 35.76 -4.80
C ASP A 246 -11.84 34.34 -5.39
N VAL A 247 -12.87 33.93 -6.13
CA VAL A 247 -12.92 32.61 -6.75
C VAL A 247 -12.28 32.64 -8.14
N ASN A 248 -11.40 31.67 -8.41
CA ASN A 248 -10.73 31.52 -9.69
C ASN A 248 -11.72 31.32 -10.86
N GLU A 249 -11.45 31.96 -11.99
CA GLU A 249 -12.35 31.97 -13.15
C GLU A 249 -12.62 30.57 -13.72
N SER A 250 -11.61 29.69 -13.82
CA SER A 250 -11.82 28.33 -14.31
C SER A 250 -12.73 27.52 -13.37
N ALA A 251 -12.63 27.73 -12.06
CA ALA A 251 -13.55 27.11 -11.10
C ALA A 251 -14.98 27.69 -11.23
N LYS A 252 -15.13 29.00 -11.48
CA LYS A 252 -16.45 29.61 -11.75
C LYS A 252 -17.10 29.05 -13.00
N GLU A 253 -16.34 28.95 -14.10
CA GLU A 253 -16.82 28.36 -15.35
C GLU A 253 -17.27 26.93 -15.12
N LYS A 254 -16.44 26.12 -14.45
CA LYS A 254 -16.78 24.73 -14.15
C LYS A 254 -18.05 24.60 -13.31
N MET A 255 -18.22 25.44 -12.30
CA MET A 255 -19.43 25.44 -11.48
C MET A 255 -20.66 25.87 -12.28
N LYS A 256 -20.56 26.86 -13.18
CA LYS A 256 -21.65 27.27 -14.07
C LYS A 256 -22.06 26.13 -15.01
N GLU A 257 -21.09 25.45 -15.61
CA GLU A 257 -21.30 24.27 -16.46
C GLU A 257 -22.00 23.16 -15.66
N SER A 258 -21.49 22.86 -14.45
CA SER A 258 -22.05 21.83 -13.58
C SER A 258 -23.49 22.13 -13.20
N ILE A 259 -23.84 23.38 -12.93
CA ILE A 259 -25.23 23.82 -12.68
C ILE A 259 -26.13 23.48 -13.89
N GLN A 260 -25.68 23.70 -15.13
CA GLN A 260 -26.48 23.40 -16.32
C GLN A 260 -26.72 21.90 -16.50
N GLN A 261 -25.76 21.06 -16.10
CA GLN A 261 -25.84 19.61 -16.27
C GLN A 261 -26.70 18.90 -15.22
N ILE A 262 -26.99 19.53 -14.08
CA ILE A 262 -27.77 18.93 -12.98
C ILE A 262 -29.15 19.56 -12.75
N ILE A 263 -29.49 20.64 -13.45
CA ILE A 263 -30.82 21.27 -13.34
C ILE A 263 -31.88 20.44 -14.07
#